data_AF-A0A3D0NT00-F1
#
_entry.id   AF-A0A3D0NT00-F1
#
_cell.length_a   1.000
_cell.length_b   1.000
_cell.length_c   1.000
_cell.angle_alpha   90.00
_cell.angle_beta   90.00
_cell.angle_gamma   90.00
#
_symmetry.space_group_name_H-M   'P 1'
#
loop_
_entity.id
_entity.type
_entity.pdbx_description
1 polymer ?
#
loop_
_entity_poly.entity_id
_entity_poly.type
_entity_poly.pdbx_seq_one_letter_code
_entity_poly.pdbx_strand_id
1 'polypeptide(L)'
;MALFGLFKKKKAPKKSSYKLSRSVGLTTAVSHHGWYQCVHCGKNFRKGDIQIDHIIPRSKGGTDSAENLQCLCKLCNQKKSNNMQQTKVDLKRRAKQLSQMKKDSAKKEKQAKKAAKSKRH
;
A
#
# COMPACT_ATOMS: atom_id res chain seq x y z
N MET A 1 -49.01 5.31 16.18
CA MET A 1 -48.06 6.43 15.98
C MET A 1 -46.64 5.91 16.20
N ALA A 2 -45.98 5.38 15.17
CA ALA A 2 -44.60 4.89 15.28
C ALA A 2 -43.64 6.01 14.86
N LEU A 3 -42.96 6.61 15.84
CA LEU A 3 -41.88 7.57 15.62
C LEU A 3 -40.65 6.81 15.10
N PHE A 4 -40.59 6.58 13.79
CA PHE A 4 -39.38 6.09 13.12
C PHE A 4 -38.30 7.18 13.19
N GLY A 5 -37.43 7.06 14.20
CA GLY A 5 -36.27 7.93 14.37
C GLY A 5 -35.36 7.88 13.14
N LEU A 6 -35.26 9.02 12.44
CA LEU A 6 -34.31 9.25 11.35
C LEU A 6 -32.88 9.26 11.90
N PHE A 7 -32.23 8.09 11.93
CA PHE A 7 -30.79 7.98 12.14
C PHE A 7 -30.06 8.66 10.96
N LYS A 8 -29.76 9.95 11.09
CA LYS A 8 -28.86 10.66 10.17
C LYS A 8 -27.49 9.97 10.20
N LYS A 9 -27.18 9.18 9.17
CA LYS A 9 -25.84 8.61 8.95
C LYS A 9 -24.83 9.76 8.92
N LYS A 10 -24.09 9.97 10.02
CA LYS A 10 -22.99 10.94 10.05
C LYS A 10 -21.96 10.51 9.02
N LYS A 11 -21.70 11.35 8.00
CA LYS A 11 -20.66 11.08 7.00
C LYS A 11 -19.30 11.05 7.71
N ALA A 12 -18.54 9.98 7.52
CA ALA A 12 -17.19 9.86 8.08
C ALA A 12 -16.28 11.01 7.56
N PRO A 13 -15.35 11.53 8.38
CA PRO A 13 -14.48 12.62 7.97
C PRO A 13 -13.63 12.21 6.76
N LYS A 14 -13.59 13.07 5.72
CA LYS A 14 -12.73 12.86 4.55
C LYS A 14 -11.26 12.90 5.01
N LYS A 15 -10.51 11.83 4.77
CA LYS A 15 -9.07 11.77 5.11
C LYS A 15 -8.30 12.75 4.21
N SER A 16 -7.24 13.38 4.75
CA SER A 16 -6.30 14.13 3.92
C SER A 16 -5.63 13.20 2.91
N SER A 17 -5.30 13.73 1.73
CA SER A 17 -4.65 12.95 0.66
C SER A 17 -3.34 12.29 1.14
N TYR A 18 -2.56 12.95 2.00
CA TYR A 18 -1.38 12.33 2.63
C TYR A 18 -1.72 11.13 3.55
N LYS A 19 -2.77 11.25 4.38
CA LYS A 19 -3.20 10.15 5.24
C LYS A 19 -3.76 8.98 4.42
N LEU A 20 -4.37 9.28 3.27
CA LEU A 20 -4.82 8.28 2.31
C LEU A 20 -3.64 7.56 1.65
N SER A 21 -2.69 8.28 1.06
CA SER A 21 -1.53 7.68 0.39
C SER A 21 -0.71 6.82 1.35
N ARG A 22 -0.46 7.28 2.58
CA ARG A 22 0.22 6.49 3.60
C ARG A 22 -0.53 5.20 3.94
N SER A 23 -1.85 5.28 4.09
CA SER A 23 -2.68 4.11 4.36
C SER A 23 -2.63 3.11 3.21
N VAL A 24 -2.83 3.57 1.97
CA VAL A 24 -2.84 2.72 0.77
C VAL A 24 -1.46 2.11 0.52
N GLY A 25 -0.40 2.90 0.63
CA GLY A 25 0.97 2.43 0.44
C GLY A 25 1.34 1.35 1.45
N LEU A 26 1.00 1.51 2.73
CA LEU A 26 1.32 0.51 3.76
C LEU A 26 0.48 -0.76 3.65
N THR A 27 -0.79 -0.67 3.22
CA THR A 27 -1.64 -1.87 3.03
C THR A 27 -1.25 -2.66 1.78
N THR A 28 -0.70 -1.99 0.77
CA THR A 28 -0.30 -2.60 -0.50
C THR A 28 1.20 -2.85 -0.61
N ALA A 29 1.98 -2.51 0.42
CA ALA A 29 3.39 -2.86 0.51
C ALA A 29 3.56 -4.27 1.07
N VAL A 30 4.60 -4.95 0.60
CA VAL A 30 5.01 -6.23 1.18
C VAL A 30 5.54 -5.97 2.59
N SER A 31 4.94 -6.61 3.59
CA SER A 31 5.37 -6.54 4.98
C SER A 31 5.64 -7.93 5.55
N HIS A 32 6.68 -8.02 6.36
CA HIS A 32 7.01 -9.21 7.13
C HIS A 32 6.96 -8.86 8.62
N HIS A 33 5.89 -9.23 9.32
CA HIS A 33 5.68 -8.93 10.74
C HIS A 33 5.87 -7.43 11.10
N GLY A 34 5.36 -6.53 10.25
CA GLY A 34 5.43 -5.07 10.48
C GLY A 34 6.75 -4.42 10.07
N TRP A 35 7.66 -5.19 9.45
CA TRP A 35 8.83 -4.66 8.75
C TRP A 35 8.51 -4.42 7.29
N TYR A 36 9.07 -3.33 6.74
CA TYR A 36 8.91 -2.89 5.37
C TYR A 36 10.29 -2.65 4.75
N GLN A 37 10.50 -3.13 3.54
CA GLN A 37 11.76 -2.95 2.83
C GLN A 37 11.76 -1.64 2.05
N CYS A 38 12.82 -0.84 2.20
CA CYS A 38 13.06 0.31 1.34
C CYS A 38 13.42 -0.18 -0.07
N VAL A 39 12.71 0.31 -1.09
CA VAL A 39 12.92 -0.18 -2.46
C VAL A 39 14.22 0.29 -3.11
N HIS A 40 14.86 1.34 -2.56
CA HIS A 40 16.14 1.85 -3.07
C HIS A 40 17.34 1.20 -2.40
N CYS A 41 17.35 1.09 -1.07
CA CYS A 41 18.51 0.58 -0.33
C CYS A 41 18.37 -0.88 0.14
N GLY A 42 17.19 -1.49 0.01
CA GLY A 42 16.95 -2.88 0.40
C GLY A 42 16.91 -3.16 1.91
N LYS A 43 17.17 -2.15 2.75
CA LYS A 43 17.11 -2.28 4.22
C LYS A 43 15.66 -2.35 4.71
N ASN A 44 15.45 -3.02 5.83
CA ASN A 44 14.14 -3.17 6.48
C ASN A 44 13.94 -2.13 7.58
N PHE A 45 12.74 -1.56 7.64
CA PHE A 45 12.36 -0.51 8.58
C PHE A 45 11.01 -0.84 9.22
N ARG A 46 10.78 -0.36 10.45
CA ARG A 46 9.47 -0.43 11.07
C ARG A 46 8.52 0.54 10.36
N LYS A 47 7.21 0.33 10.56
CA LYS A 47 6.13 1.19 10.04
C LYS A 47 6.33 2.68 10.34
N GLY A 48 6.91 3.01 11.51
CA GLY A 48 7.19 4.39 11.92
C GLY A 48 8.27 5.07 11.09
N ASP A 49 9.30 4.32 10.70
CA ASP A 49 10.51 4.85 10.06
C ASP A 49 10.47 4.79 8.52
N ILE A 50 9.51 4.03 7.98
CA ILE A 50 9.26 3.95 6.54
C ILE A 50 8.28 5.04 6.08
N GLN A 51 8.62 5.67 4.96
CA GLN A 51 7.79 6.65 4.28
C GLN A 51 7.14 6.02 3.04
N ILE A 52 5.93 6.49 2.74
CA ILE A 52 5.25 6.18 1.49
C ILE A 52 5.50 7.36 0.56
N ASP A 53 6.20 7.09 -0.53
CA ASP A 53 6.60 8.04 -1.54
C ASP A 53 5.83 7.80 -2.85
N HIS A 54 5.63 8.87 -3.60
CA HIS A 54 5.04 8.83 -4.93
C HIS A 54 6.13 8.61 -5.98
N ILE A 55 6.07 7.50 -6.73
CA ILE A 55 7.05 7.15 -7.76
C ILE A 55 7.16 8.26 -8.81
N ILE A 56 6.01 8.71 -9.31
CA ILE A 56 5.85 9.98 -10.02
C ILE A 56 5.49 11.02 -8.95
N PRO A 57 6.30 12.06 -8.71
CA PRO A 57 5.99 13.08 -7.71
C PRO A 57 4.64 13.74 -7.97
N ARG A 58 3.94 14.14 -6.89
CA ARG A 58 2.65 14.86 -7.00
C ARG A 58 2.76 16.15 -7.81
N SER A 59 3.86 16.89 -7.67
CA SER A 59 4.13 18.10 -8.45
C SER A 59 4.27 17.85 -9.95
N LYS A 60 4.40 16.58 -10.37
CA LYS A 60 4.47 16.12 -11.76
C LYS A 60 3.25 15.29 -12.16
N GLY A 61 2.14 15.42 -11.43
CA GLY A 61 0.87 14.74 -11.74
C GLY A 61 0.72 13.31 -11.19
N GLY A 62 1.59 12.89 -10.25
CA GLY A 62 1.48 11.57 -9.63
C GLY A 62 0.20 11.36 -8.82
N THR A 63 -0.43 10.20 -8.99
CA THR A 63 -1.69 9.81 -8.31
C THR A 63 -1.44 9.20 -6.93
N ASP A 64 -2.47 9.18 -6.08
CA ASP A 64 -2.46 8.46 -4.78
C ASP A 64 -2.78 6.95 -4.95
N SER A 65 -2.70 6.41 -6.17
CA SER A 65 -3.05 5.01 -6.45
C SER A 65 -1.93 4.06 -6.03
N ALA A 66 -2.26 2.81 -5.71
CA ALA A 66 -1.28 1.84 -5.21
C ALA A 66 -0.11 1.60 -6.18
N GLU A 67 -0.34 1.77 -7.48
CA GLU A 67 0.64 1.63 -8.56
C GLU A 67 1.72 2.71 -8.52
N ASN A 68 1.39 3.90 -7.98
CA ASN A 68 2.30 5.03 -7.89
C ASN A 68 2.92 5.21 -6.49
N LEU A 69 2.63 4.32 -5.54
CA LEU A 69 3.14 4.43 -4.17
C LEU A 69 4.21 3.37 -3.89
N GLN A 70 5.30 3.78 -3.22
CA GLN A 70 6.42 2.92 -2.84
C GLN A 70 6.92 3.18 -1.42
N CYS A 71 7.59 2.19 -0.83
CA CYS A 71 8.22 2.31 0.49
C CYS A 71 9.67 2.79 0.36
N LEU A 72 9.98 3.94 0.95
CA LEU A 72 11.33 4.47 1.07
C LEU A 72 11.67 4.78 2.53
N CYS A 73 12.92 4.57 2.92
CA CYS A 73 13.41 5.12 4.18
C CYS A 73 13.57 6.65 4.04
N LYS A 74 13.64 7.35 5.17
CA LYS A 74 13.80 8.82 5.21
C LYS A 74 14.95 9.32 4.32
N LEU A 75 16.11 8.68 4.38
CA LEU A 75 17.30 9.08 3.61
C LEU A 75 17.11 8.90 2.10
N CYS A 76 16.61 7.74 1.67
CA CYS A 76 16.35 7.50 0.24
C CYS A 76 15.23 8.40 -0.29
N ASN A 77 14.18 8.63 0.51
CA ASN A 77 13.10 9.54 0.14
C ASN A 77 13.60 10.97 -0.06
N GLN A 78 14.43 11.47 0.86
CA GLN A 78 15.05 12.79 0.75
C GLN A 78 15.97 12.89 -0.47
N LYS A 79 16.77 11.85 -0.75
CA LYS A 79 17.63 11.80 -1.93
C LYS A 79 16.83 11.79 -3.24
N LYS A 80 15.69 11.09 -3.28
CA LYS A 80 14.80 11.08 -4.45
C LYS A 80 14.12 12.43 -4.65
N SER A 81 13.53 13.00 -3.60
CA SER A 81 12.78 14.27 -3.68
C SER A 81 11.79 14.25 -4.88
N ASN A 82 11.82 15.27 -5.73
CA ASN A 82 11.03 15.38 -6.97
C ASN A 82 11.77 14.85 -8.24
N ASN A 83 12.88 14.14 -8.06
CA ASN A 83 13.66 13.58 -9.17
C ASN A 83 12.93 12.39 -9.82
N MET A 84 13.04 12.28 -11.15
CA MET A 84 12.43 11.20 -11.94
C MET A 84 13.42 10.19 -12.53
N GLN A 85 14.72 10.30 -12.22
CA GLN A 85 15.76 9.39 -12.75
C GLN A 85 15.42 7.90 -12.57
N GLN A 86 14.81 7.54 -11.44
CA GLN A 86 14.48 6.15 -11.11
C GLN A 86 13.02 5.77 -11.40
N THR A 87 12.18 6.72 -11.85
CA THR A 87 10.73 6.51 -12.02
C THR A 87 10.40 5.30 -12.88
N LYS A 88 11.07 5.10 -14.02
CA LYS A 88 10.82 3.94 -14.89
C LYS A 88 11.10 2.61 -14.18
N VAL A 89 12.20 2.54 -13.44
CA VAL A 89 12.62 1.34 -12.70
C VAL A 89 11.67 1.06 -11.54
N ASP A 90 11.32 2.10 -10.79
CA ASP A 90 10.42 2.02 -9.64
C ASP A 90 9.00 1.60 -10.06
N LEU A 91 8.45 2.15 -11.16
CA LEU A 91 7.16 1.74 -11.71
C LEU A 91 7.16 0.26 -12.12
N LYS A 92 8.21 -0.20 -12.82
CA LYS A 92 8.35 -1.60 -13.21
C LYS A 92 8.42 -2.53 -11.99
N ARG A 93 9.22 -2.15 -10.98
CA ARG A 93 9.31 -2.88 -9.71
C ARG A 93 7.95 -2.97 -9.04
N ARG A 94 7.22 -1.85 -8.97
CA ARG A 94 5.94 -1.77 -8.30
C ARG A 94 4.85 -2.60 -8.99
N ALA A 95 4.79 -2.55 -10.32
CA ALA A 95 3.91 -3.40 -11.11
C ALA A 95 4.15 -4.90 -10.83
N LYS A 96 5.42 -5.32 -10.75
CA LYS A 96 5.79 -6.70 -10.40
C LYS A 96 5.31 -7.07 -9.00
N GLN A 97 5.54 -6.21 -7.99
CA GLN A 97 5.08 -6.46 -6.62
C GLN A 97 3.56 -6.64 -6.53
N LEU A 98 2.79 -5.74 -7.15
CA LEU A 98 1.33 -5.83 -7.17
C LEU A 98 0.84 -7.09 -7.87
N SER A 99 1.48 -7.49 -8.98
CA SER A 99 1.16 -8.73 -9.67
C SER A 99 1.39 -9.96 -8.79
N GLN A 100 2.48 -9.97 -8.01
CA GLN A 100 2.82 -11.06 -7.12
C GLN A 100 1.82 -11.17 -5.97
N MET A 101 1.46 -10.04 -5.35
CA MET A 101 0.47 -10.01 -4.27
C MET A 101 -0.90 -10.55 -4.70
N LYS A 102 -1.33 -10.28 -5.93
CA LYS A 102 -2.57 -10.85 -6.50
C LYS A 102 -2.49 -12.37 -6.61
N LYS A 103 -1.36 -12.90 -7.10
CA LYS A 103 -1.11 -14.35 -7.19
C LYS A 103 -1.07 -15.00 -5.81
N ASP A 104 -0.41 -14.37 -4.84
CA ASP A 104 -0.28 -14.89 -3.48
C ASP A 104 -1.63 -14.93 -2.76
N SER A 105 -2.45 -13.89 -2.93
CA SER A 105 -3.82 -13.84 -2.39
C SER A 105 -4.68 -14.97 -2.98
N ALA A 106 -4.63 -15.17 -4.30
CA ALA A 106 -5.35 -16.26 -4.96
C ALA A 106 -4.86 -17.65 -4.50
N LYS A 107 -3.56 -17.81 -4.26
CA LYS A 107 -2.98 -19.06 -3.74
C LYS A 107 -3.45 -19.34 -2.32
N LYS A 108 -3.45 -18.33 -1.44
CA LYS A 108 -3.94 -18.45 -0.06
C LYS A 108 -5.41 -18.84 0.00
N GLU A 109 -6.25 -18.25 -0.84
CA GLU A 109 -7.67 -18.60 -0.92
C GLU A 109 -7.88 -20.06 -1.34
N LYS A 110 -7.17 -20.52 -2.38
CA LYS A 110 -7.20 -21.93 -2.81
C LYS A 110 -6.75 -22.88 -1.69
N GLN A 111 -5.70 -22.53 -0.96
CA GLN A 111 -5.20 -23.32 0.16
C GLN A 111 -6.21 -23.37 1.32
N ALA A 112 -6.83 -22.24 1.67
CA ALA A 112 -7.86 -22.17 2.71
C ALA A 112 -9.08 -23.04 2.37
N LYS A 113 -9.54 -23.01 1.10
CA LYS A 113 -10.63 -23.88 0.61
C LYS A 113 -10.28 -25.37 0.71
N LYS A 114 -9.05 -25.76 0.33
CA LYS A 114 -8.58 -27.15 0.46
C LYS A 114 -8.51 -27.60 1.93
N ALA A 115 -7.97 -26.76 2.81
CA ALA A 115 -7.89 -27.05 4.25
C ALA A 115 -9.28 -27.18 4.89
N ALA A 116 -10.24 -26.32 4.50
CA ALA A 116 -11.62 -26.40 4.99
C ALA A 116 -12.33 -27.69 4.53
N LYS A 117 -12.06 -28.18 3.30
CA LYS A 117 -12.60 -29.45 2.81
C LYS A 117 -12.00 -30.65 3.58
N SER A 118 -10.71 -30.62 3.88
CA SER A 118 -10.02 -31.70 4.61
C SER A 118 -10.43 -31.85 6.08
N LYS A 119 -11.00 -30.81 6.70
CA LYS A 119 -11.47 -30.84 8.11
C LYS A 119 -12.90 -31.36 8.29
N ARG A 120 -13.58 -31.69 7.17
CA ARG A 120 -14.96 -32.20 7.15
C ARG A 120 -15.03 -33.72 7.01
N HIS A 121 -13.89 -34.37 6.85
CA HIS A 121 -13.69 -35.82 6.92
C HIS A 121 -12.93 -36.12 8.21
#